data_AF-X0WDE3-F1
#
_entry.id   AF-X0WDE3-F1
#
_cell.length_a   1.000
_cell.length_b   1.000
_cell.length_c   1.000
_cell.angle_alpha   90.00
_cell.angle_beta   90.00
_cell.angle_gamma   90.00
#
_symmetry.space_group_name_H-M   'P 1'
#
loop_
_entity.id
_entity.type
_entity.pdbx_description
1 polymer ?
#
loop_
_entity_poly.entity_id
_entity_poly.type
_entity_poly.pdbx_seq_one_letter_code
_entity_poly.pdbx_strand_id
1 'polypeptide(L)'
;NTTDLIDPYCTICGEKPVRKLSRHYFFKLSKFSDKLRKWFENNKELQPEIINYLKNWIKEGLKDWDISRDGPYFGFKIPDEENLYYYVWLDAPIGYISSFANTLNRDVKKAEKEWNKSRIIHFIGKDIIYFHFLFWPAMLMGADFSLPDNLVVHGFLTVNKEKMSKSRGTFFTAEEFGNKYDPEYLRFYYGKVLSRKLADVDLSFDDFRNSINNELVGNLGNFCYRVLSFTNKFFNSSVKEIDE
;
A
#
# COMPACT_ATOMS: atom_id res chain seq x y z
N ASN A 1 9.84 -26.24 -4.37
CA ASN A 1 10.28 -25.29 -5.42
C ASN A 1 9.59 -25.67 -6.73
N THR A 2 9.44 -24.76 -7.70
CA THR A 2 8.85 -25.10 -9.01
C THR A 2 9.67 -26.16 -9.75
N THR A 3 10.95 -26.30 -9.43
CA THR A 3 11.84 -27.36 -9.93
C THR A 3 11.54 -28.76 -9.38
N ASP A 4 10.73 -28.86 -8.34
CA ASP A 4 10.45 -30.14 -7.64
C ASP A 4 9.10 -30.72 -8.06
N LEU A 5 8.41 -30.07 -9.01
CA LEU A 5 7.15 -30.54 -9.55
C LEU A 5 7.36 -31.86 -10.32
N ILE A 6 6.42 -32.79 -10.14
CA ILE A 6 6.34 -34.02 -10.94
C ILE A 6 5.77 -33.65 -12.30
N ASP A 7 6.42 -34.11 -13.38
CA ASP A 7 6.06 -33.86 -14.78
C ASP A 7 5.72 -32.38 -15.08
N PRO A 8 6.68 -31.47 -14.89
CA PRO A 8 6.43 -30.05 -15.11
C PRO A 8 6.18 -29.79 -16.59
N TYR A 9 5.24 -28.89 -16.87
CA TYR A 9 4.94 -28.40 -18.20
C TYR A 9 4.81 -26.88 -18.18
N CYS A 10 5.09 -26.25 -19.32
CA CYS A 10 4.93 -24.82 -19.51
C CYS A 10 3.44 -24.47 -19.56
N THR A 11 2.98 -23.55 -18.72
CA THR A 11 1.57 -23.11 -18.72
C THR A 11 1.18 -22.29 -19.96
N ILE A 12 2.16 -21.87 -20.77
CA ILE A 12 1.94 -21.08 -22.00
C ILE A 12 1.84 -21.99 -23.23
N CYS A 13 2.79 -22.90 -23.43
CA CYS A 13 2.87 -23.74 -24.63
C CYS A 13 2.67 -25.24 -24.38
N GLY A 14 2.58 -25.70 -23.14
CA GLY A 14 2.41 -27.10 -22.78
C GLY A 14 3.69 -27.95 -22.84
N GLU A 15 4.80 -27.43 -23.36
CA GLU A 15 6.06 -28.18 -23.47
C GLU A 15 6.77 -28.38 -22.13
N LYS A 16 7.61 -29.42 -22.04
CA LYS A 16 8.43 -29.68 -20.85
C LYS A 16 9.49 -28.58 -20.68
N PRO A 17 9.56 -27.87 -19.55
CA PRO A 17 10.54 -26.82 -19.34
C PRO A 17 11.95 -27.41 -19.19
N VAL A 18 12.95 -26.66 -19.67
CA VAL A 18 14.38 -27.01 -19.55
C VAL A 18 15.12 -25.93 -18.78
N ARG A 19 16.22 -26.30 -18.10
CA ARG A 19 17.08 -25.34 -17.41
C ARG A 19 17.94 -24.60 -18.42
N LYS A 20 17.97 -23.27 -18.32
CA LYS A 20 18.87 -22.40 -19.08
C LYS A 20 19.60 -21.47 -18.13
N LEU A 21 20.84 -21.15 -18.45
CA LEU A 21 21.61 -20.12 -17.75
C LEU A 21 21.33 -18.77 -18.39
N SER A 22 21.15 -17.75 -17.57
CA SER A 22 21.08 -16.36 -18.00
C SER A 22 21.86 -15.48 -17.04
N ARG A 23 22.35 -14.34 -17.55
CA ARG A 23 23.04 -13.33 -16.75
C ARG A 23 22.02 -12.35 -16.19
N HIS A 24 22.06 -12.12 -14.89
CA HIS A 24 21.17 -11.21 -14.19
C HIS A 24 21.94 -10.16 -13.40
N TYR A 25 21.35 -8.98 -13.26
CA TYR A 25 21.83 -7.91 -12.39
C TYR A 25 21.21 -8.02 -10.99
N PHE A 26 22.06 -7.91 -9.98
CA PHE A 26 21.66 -7.95 -8.59
C PHE A 26 21.93 -6.61 -7.90
N PHE A 27 20.91 -6.06 -7.24
CA PHE A 27 21.09 -4.97 -6.30
C PHE A 27 21.70 -5.50 -5.01
N LYS A 28 22.79 -4.87 -4.56
CA LYS A 28 23.57 -5.27 -3.38
C LYS A 28 22.90 -4.90 -2.06
N LEU A 29 21.66 -5.34 -1.84
CA LEU A 29 20.88 -5.07 -0.62
C LEU A 29 21.65 -5.47 0.65
N SER A 30 22.46 -6.53 0.59
CA SER A 30 23.32 -6.97 1.69
C SER A 30 24.21 -5.86 2.28
N LYS A 31 24.63 -4.90 1.45
CA LYS A 31 25.50 -3.77 1.83
C LYS A 31 24.77 -2.66 2.58
N PHE A 32 23.44 -2.68 2.65
CA PHE A 32 22.64 -1.64 3.30
C PHE A 32 22.16 -2.02 4.70
N SER A 33 22.44 -3.24 5.18
CA SER A 33 22.02 -3.76 6.48
C SER A 33 22.24 -2.78 7.65
N ASP A 34 23.43 -2.19 7.77
CA ASP A 34 23.73 -1.24 8.86
C ASP A 34 23.00 0.10 8.70
N LYS A 35 22.85 0.61 7.47
CA LYS A 35 22.12 1.86 7.21
C LYS A 35 20.63 1.70 7.51
N LEU A 36 20.04 0.58 7.10
CA LEU A 36 18.65 0.22 7.39
C LEU A 36 18.41 0.06 8.90
N ARG A 37 19.31 -0.64 9.61
CA ARG A 37 19.23 -0.77 11.07
C ARG A 37 19.24 0.60 11.76
N LYS A 38 20.16 1.49 11.38
CA LYS A 38 20.23 2.85 11.91
C LYS A 38 18.97 3.66 11.62
N TRP A 39 18.43 3.56 10.42
CA TRP A 39 17.17 4.22 10.07
C TRP A 39 16.00 3.74 10.95
N PHE A 40 15.89 2.43 11.17
CA PHE A 40 14.89 1.86 12.08
C PHE A 40 15.04 2.31 13.54
N GLU A 41 16.27 2.50 14.02
CA GLU A 41 16.54 2.95 15.39
C GLU A 41 16.23 4.44 15.59
N ASN A 42 16.46 5.25 14.56
CA ASN A 42 16.27 6.70 14.61
C ASN A 42 14.84 7.14 14.26
N ASN A 43 14.05 6.29 13.59
CA ASN A 43 12.69 6.62 13.18
C ASN A 43 11.64 6.02 14.13
N LYS A 44 11.08 6.88 15.00
CA LYS A 44 10.03 6.52 15.97
C LYS A 44 8.61 6.50 15.38
N GLU A 45 8.42 6.97 14.15
CA GLU A 45 7.12 6.96 13.49
C GLU A 45 6.78 5.60 12.87
N LEU A 46 7.73 4.68 12.74
CA LEU A 46 7.47 3.34 12.21
C LEU A 46 6.76 2.46 13.26
N GLN A 47 5.90 1.54 12.79
CA GLN A 47 5.20 0.58 13.66
C GLN A 47 6.19 -0.37 14.36
N PRO A 48 6.33 -0.34 15.71
CA PRO A 48 7.37 -1.09 16.41
C PRO A 48 7.29 -2.61 16.20
N GLU A 49 6.09 -3.17 16.07
CA GLU A 49 5.87 -4.59 15.84
C GLU A 49 6.50 -5.07 14.52
N ILE A 50 6.47 -4.25 13.47
CA ILE A 50 7.08 -4.55 12.18
C ILE A 50 8.60 -4.43 12.27
N ILE A 51 9.09 -3.37 12.92
CA ILE A 51 10.54 -3.14 13.07
C ILE A 51 11.22 -4.25 13.84
N ASN A 52 10.60 -4.75 14.91
CA ASN A 52 11.14 -5.87 15.68
C ASN A 52 11.30 -7.13 14.82
N TYR A 53 10.34 -7.41 13.95
CA TYR A 53 10.42 -8.52 13.01
C TYR A 53 11.52 -8.32 11.96
N LEU A 54 11.62 -7.13 11.36
CA LEU A 54 12.60 -6.81 10.34
C LEU A 54 14.05 -6.81 10.85
N LYS A 55 14.27 -6.46 12.12
CA LYS A 55 15.60 -6.55 12.76
C LYS A 55 16.13 -7.98 12.77
N ASN A 56 15.27 -8.99 12.88
CA ASN A 56 15.69 -10.39 12.79
C ASN A 56 16.18 -10.73 11.38
N TRP A 57 15.49 -10.27 10.33
CA TRP A 57 15.94 -10.46 8.95
C TRP A 57 17.28 -9.78 8.65
N ILE A 58 17.49 -8.57 9.17
CA ILE A 58 18.80 -7.90 9.06
C ILE A 58 19.88 -8.72 9.76
N LYS A 59 19.59 -9.29 10.95
CA LYS A 59 20.54 -10.12 11.72
C LYS A 59 20.89 -11.43 11.00
N GLU A 60 19.92 -12.07 10.35
CA GLU A 60 20.11 -13.28 9.55
C GLU A 60 20.96 -13.04 8.30
N GLY A 61 21.04 -11.78 7.85
CA GLY A 61 21.81 -11.35 6.69
C GLY A 61 20.93 -11.17 5.46
N LEU A 62 20.82 -9.93 4.98
CA LEU A 62 20.07 -9.61 3.78
C LEU A 62 20.76 -10.20 2.54
N LYS A 63 19.98 -10.80 1.65
CA LYS A 63 20.46 -11.31 0.36
C LYS A 63 20.37 -10.22 -0.70
N ASP A 64 21.33 -10.25 -1.63
CA ASP A 64 21.26 -9.42 -2.83
C ASP A 64 20.06 -9.82 -3.68
N TRP A 65 19.50 -8.85 -4.37
CA TRP A 65 18.17 -8.95 -4.95
C TRP A 65 18.25 -8.85 -6.47
N ASP A 66 17.74 -9.85 -7.20
CA ASP A 66 17.73 -9.84 -8.66
C ASP A 66 16.72 -8.82 -9.18
N ILE A 67 17.23 -7.82 -9.89
CA ILE A 67 16.48 -6.67 -10.41
C ILE A 67 16.25 -6.74 -11.92
N SER A 68 16.53 -7.89 -12.54
CA SER A 68 16.50 -8.04 -14.00
C SER A 68 15.68 -9.25 -14.47
N ARG A 69 15.06 -9.16 -15.64
CA ARG A 69 14.29 -10.25 -16.27
C ARG A 69 14.63 -10.34 -17.75
N ASP A 70 14.84 -11.55 -18.24
CA ASP A 70 15.00 -11.82 -19.67
C ASP A 70 13.72 -11.50 -20.43
N GLY A 71 13.87 -11.01 -21.67
CA GLY A 71 12.75 -10.87 -22.59
C GLY A 71 12.29 -12.21 -23.18
N PRO A 72 11.06 -12.29 -23.71
CA PRO A 72 10.13 -11.17 -23.89
C PRO A 72 9.50 -10.69 -22.57
N TYR A 73 9.56 -9.38 -22.32
CA TYR A 73 9.04 -8.76 -21.10
C TYR A 73 8.39 -7.41 -21.42
N PHE A 74 7.28 -7.11 -20.74
CA PHE A 74 6.65 -5.80 -20.81
C PHE A 74 7.16 -4.94 -19.65
N GLY A 75 8.12 -4.07 -19.92
CA GLY A 75 8.74 -3.21 -18.92
C GLY A 75 9.84 -2.34 -19.53
N PHE A 76 10.63 -1.72 -18.67
CA PHE A 76 11.73 -0.87 -19.11
C PHE A 76 12.97 -1.70 -19.40
N LYS A 77 13.54 -1.53 -20.61
CA LYS A 77 14.78 -2.17 -21.03
C LYS A 77 15.96 -1.59 -20.24
N ILE A 78 16.86 -2.45 -19.78
CA ILE A 78 18.08 -2.01 -19.10
C ILE A 78 18.99 -1.35 -20.15
N PRO A 79 19.53 -0.14 -19.89
CA PRO A 79 20.48 0.50 -20.81
C PRO A 79 21.63 -0.44 -21.15
N ASP A 80 22.08 -0.38 -22.40
CA ASP A 80 23.20 -1.17 -22.94
C ASP A 80 23.00 -2.71 -22.96
N GLU A 81 21.84 -3.22 -22.55
CA GLU A 81 21.48 -4.64 -22.68
C GLU A 81 20.58 -4.88 -23.89
N GLU A 82 20.68 -6.03 -24.55
CA GLU A 82 19.84 -6.33 -25.73
C GLU A 82 18.46 -6.87 -25.36
N ASN A 83 18.38 -7.82 -24.42
CA ASN A 83 17.16 -8.55 -24.09
C ASN A 83 16.92 -8.66 -22.57
N LEU A 84 17.36 -7.65 -21.81
CA LEU A 84 17.22 -7.63 -20.36
C LEU A 84 16.42 -6.40 -19.91
N TYR A 85 15.48 -6.63 -19.02
CA TYR A 85 14.51 -5.63 -18.55
C TYR A 85 14.59 -5.50 -17.04
N TYR A 86 14.24 -4.33 -16.51
CA TYR A 86 14.09 -4.17 -15.08
C TYR A 86 12.92 -5.00 -14.56
N TYR A 87 13.14 -5.72 -13.47
CA TYR A 87 12.07 -6.42 -12.77
C TYR A 87 11.12 -5.39 -12.14
N VAL A 88 9.81 -5.64 -12.24
CA VAL A 88 8.76 -4.71 -11.76
C VAL A 88 8.95 -4.21 -10.32
N TRP A 89 9.59 -5.00 -9.45
CA TRP A 89 9.82 -4.57 -8.07
C TRP A 89 10.92 -3.51 -7.92
N LEU A 90 11.74 -3.29 -8.96
CA LEU A 90 12.65 -2.14 -9.05
C LEU A 90 11.90 -0.89 -9.49
N ASP A 91 11.12 -0.95 -10.57
CA ASP A 91 10.49 0.23 -11.18
C ASP A 91 9.19 0.68 -10.49
N ALA A 92 8.42 -0.25 -9.91
CA ALA A 92 7.14 0.06 -9.26
C ALA A 92 7.26 1.14 -8.16
N PRO A 93 8.19 1.07 -7.19
CA PRO A 93 8.32 2.12 -6.19
C PRO A 93 8.92 3.42 -6.74
N ILE A 94 9.73 3.37 -7.81
CA ILE A 94 10.19 4.57 -8.53
C ILE A 94 8.97 5.32 -9.12
N GLY A 95 7.92 4.58 -9.48
CA GLY A 95 6.63 5.09 -9.90
C GLY A 95 6.01 6.12 -8.94
N TYR A 96 6.31 6.10 -7.63
CA TYR A 96 5.86 7.14 -6.70
C TYR A 96 6.44 8.52 -7.07
N ILE A 97 7.74 8.56 -7.33
CA ILE A 97 8.45 9.79 -7.73
C ILE A 97 8.04 10.18 -9.15
N SER A 98 7.91 9.22 -10.06
CA SER A 98 7.47 9.49 -11.44
C SER A 98 6.03 10.03 -11.50
N SER A 99 5.13 9.49 -10.69
CA SER A 99 3.74 9.99 -10.57
C SER A 99 3.73 11.43 -10.03
N PHE A 100 4.59 11.72 -9.04
CA PHE A 100 4.75 13.09 -8.54
C PHE A 100 5.35 14.02 -9.60
N ALA A 101 6.34 13.57 -10.37
CA ALA A 101 6.85 14.34 -11.50
C ALA A 101 5.75 14.64 -12.53
N ASN A 102 4.83 13.71 -12.77
CA ASN A 102 3.70 13.94 -13.68
C ASN A 102 2.78 15.09 -13.22
N THR A 103 2.59 15.29 -11.90
CA THR A 103 1.84 16.47 -11.39
C THR A 103 2.62 17.77 -11.53
N LEU A 104 3.93 17.69 -11.76
CA LEU A 104 4.85 18.80 -11.99
C LEU A 104 5.20 18.98 -13.48
N ASN A 105 4.26 18.69 -14.38
CA ASN A 105 4.45 18.77 -15.84
C ASN A 105 5.62 17.89 -16.34
N ARG A 106 5.82 16.73 -15.70
CA ARG A 106 6.90 15.77 -16.01
C ARG A 106 8.31 16.32 -15.77
N ASP A 107 8.46 17.34 -14.93
CA ASP A 107 9.76 17.85 -14.49
C ASP A 107 10.37 16.95 -13.40
N VAL A 108 11.21 16.00 -13.83
CA VAL A 108 11.86 15.02 -12.95
C VAL A 108 12.82 15.69 -11.96
N LYS A 109 13.57 16.71 -12.39
CA LYS A 109 14.53 17.40 -11.50
C LYS A 109 13.82 18.16 -10.39
N LYS A 110 12.69 18.80 -10.73
CA LYS A 110 11.84 19.45 -9.74
C LYS A 110 11.23 18.42 -8.80
N ALA A 111 10.73 17.29 -9.32
CA ALA A 111 10.18 16.23 -8.48
C ALA A 111 11.19 15.66 -7.49
N GLU A 112 12.42 15.39 -7.92
CA GLU A 112 13.52 14.96 -7.04
C GLU A 112 13.80 15.99 -5.94
N LYS A 113 13.94 17.26 -6.31
CA LYS A 113 14.18 18.35 -5.36
C LYS A 113 13.06 18.48 -4.34
N GLU A 114 11.81 18.42 -4.77
CA GLU A 114 10.64 18.54 -3.89
C GLU A 114 10.43 17.28 -3.06
N TRP A 115 10.67 16.08 -3.60
CA TRP A 115 10.67 14.82 -2.85
C TRP A 115 11.63 14.90 -1.66
N ASN A 116 12.86 15.34 -1.91
CA ASN A 116 13.89 15.42 -0.87
C ASN A 116 13.57 16.44 0.25
N LYS A 117 12.61 17.35 0.04
CA LYS A 117 12.13 18.33 1.01
C LYS A 117 10.79 17.97 1.65
N SER A 118 10.13 16.95 1.14
CA SER A 118 8.77 16.58 1.53
C SER A 118 8.79 15.64 2.72
N ARG A 119 7.68 15.67 3.47
CA ARG A 119 7.35 14.56 4.38
C ARG A 119 6.72 13.43 3.56
N ILE A 120 7.36 12.27 3.55
CA ILE A 120 7.00 11.13 2.72
C ILE A 120 6.30 10.07 3.59
N ILE A 121 5.05 9.76 3.26
CA ILE A 121 4.26 8.75 3.96
C ILE A 121 3.74 7.73 2.94
N HIS A 122 3.96 6.45 3.24
CA HIS A 122 3.46 5.35 2.42
C HIS A 122 2.39 4.56 3.19
N PHE A 123 1.21 4.40 2.58
CA PHE A 123 0.15 3.51 3.08
C PHE A 123 0.22 2.20 2.29
N ILE A 124 0.46 1.08 2.98
CA ILE A 124 0.70 -0.21 2.34
C ILE A 124 0.03 -1.36 3.08
N GLY A 125 -0.23 -2.45 2.36
CA GLY A 125 -0.64 -3.72 2.97
C GLY A 125 0.55 -4.53 3.52
N LYS A 126 0.29 -5.44 4.44
CA LYS A 126 1.34 -6.25 5.10
C LYS A 126 2.19 -7.13 4.17
N ASP A 127 1.68 -7.52 3.00
CA ASP A 127 2.42 -8.41 2.07
C ASP A 127 3.61 -7.73 1.38
N ILE A 128 3.67 -6.40 1.41
CA ILE A 128 4.73 -5.64 0.73
C ILE A 128 5.67 -4.93 1.71
N ILE A 129 5.65 -5.35 2.98
CA ILE A 129 6.54 -4.85 4.05
C ILE A 129 8.01 -5.02 3.67
N TYR A 130 8.43 -6.21 3.21
CA TYR A 130 9.83 -6.46 2.84
C TYR A 130 10.34 -5.42 1.85
N PHE A 131 9.53 -5.15 0.83
CA PHE A 131 9.87 -4.22 -0.24
C PHE A 131 9.99 -2.79 0.27
N HIS A 132 9.03 -2.33 1.06
CA HIS A 132 8.96 -0.92 1.47
C HIS A 132 9.82 -0.57 2.67
N PHE A 133 10.23 -1.56 3.47
CA PHE A 133 11.11 -1.33 4.62
C PHE A 133 12.58 -1.71 4.37
N LEU A 134 12.88 -2.54 3.37
CA LEU A 134 14.26 -2.97 3.09
C LEU A 134 14.71 -2.54 1.70
N PHE A 135 14.08 -3.08 0.66
CA PHE A 135 14.55 -2.91 -0.71
C PHE A 135 14.44 -1.45 -1.19
N TRP A 136 13.26 -0.84 -1.04
CA TRP A 136 13.01 0.53 -1.47
C TRP A 136 13.84 1.58 -0.70
N PRO A 137 13.90 1.58 0.65
CA PRO A 137 14.77 2.50 1.37
C PRO A 137 16.25 2.30 1.02
N ALA A 138 16.70 1.07 0.80
CA ALA A 138 18.08 0.83 0.36
C ALA A 138 18.36 1.41 -1.03
N MET A 139 17.42 1.32 -1.97
CA MET A 139 17.53 1.98 -3.27
C MET A 139 17.63 3.51 -3.13
N LEU A 140 16.74 4.11 -2.34
CA LEU A 140 16.77 5.56 -2.07
C LEU A 140 18.10 5.99 -1.45
N MET A 141 18.60 5.24 -0.46
CA MET A 141 19.93 5.47 0.14
C MET A 141 21.09 5.34 -0.85
N GLY A 142 20.94 4.50 -1.87
CA GLY A 142 21.95 4.31 -2.92
C GLY A 142 21.91 5.38 -4.01
N ALA A 143 20.78 6.08 -4.14
CA ALA A 143 20.55 7.13 -5.12
C ALA A 143 20.50 8.55 -4.49
N ASP A 144 20.86 8.67 -3.20
CA ASP A 144 20.85 9.93 -2.43
C ASP A 144 19.48 10.64 -2.35
N PHE A 145 18.40 9.86 -2.23
CA PHE A 145 17.05 10.38 -1.97
C PHE A 145 16.66 10.30 -0.48
N SER A 146 15.78 11.20 -0.06
CA SER A 146 15.13 11.16 1.25
C SER A 146 14.29 9.89 1.40
N LEU A 147 14.36 9.31 2.59
CA LEU A 147 13.62 8.10 2.97
C LEU A 147 12.19 8.43 3.39
N PRO A 148 11.27 7.46 3.36
CA PRO A 148 9.95 7.63 3.96
C PRO A 148 10.06 8.00 5.44
N ASP A 149 9.38 9.07 5.85
CA ASP A 149 9.25 9.45 7.26
C ASP A 149 8.37 8.45 8.00
N ASN A 150 7.34 7.92 7.34
CA ASN A 150 6.45 6.93 7.92
C ASN A 150 5.94 5.92 6.88
N LEU A 151 5.74 4.69 7.34
CA LEU A 151 5.15 3.57 6.63
C LEU A 151 3.95 3.09 7.45
N VAL A 152 2.75 3.44 7.00
CA VAL A 152 1.49 3.06 7.63
C VAL A 152 1.04 1.75 7.03
N VAL A 153 1.16 0.66 7.80
CA VAL A 153 0.85 -0.69 7.34
C VAL A 153 -0.45 -1.16 7.94
N HIS A 154 -1.35 -1.63 7.07
CA HIS A 154 -2.62 -2.25 7.45
C HIS A 154 -2.61 -3.76 7.15
N GLY A 155 -3.45 -4.51 7.88
CA GLY A 155 -3.68 -5.93 7.63
C GLY A 155 -4.55 -6.19 6.39
N PHE A 156 -4.95 -7.44 6.22
CA PHE A 156 -5.89 -7.83 5.18
C PHE A 156 -7.30 -7.37 5.48
N LEU A 157 -8.10 -7.29 4.43
CA LEU A 157 -9.55 -7.19 4.54
C LEU A 157 -10.17 -8.59 4.59
N THR A 158 -11.06 -8.80 5.56
CA THR A 158 -11.98 -9.95 5.60
C THR A 158 -13.42 -9.47 5.46
N VAL A 159 -14.31 -10.39 5.09
CA VAL A 159 -15.75 -10.14 5.04
C VAL A 159 -16.41 -11.20 5.91
N ASN A 160 -17.14 -10.76 6.95
CA ASN A 160 -17.72 -11.63 7.97
C ASN A 160 -16.71 -12.65 8.54
N LYS A 161 -15.50 -12.18 8.85
CA LYS A 161 -14.34 -12.93 9.35
C LYS A 161 -13.76 -13.97 8.38
N GLU A 162 -14.22 -14.00 7.15
CA GLU A 162 -13.68 -14.89 6.11
C GLU A 162 -12.80 -14.12 5.12
N LYS A 163 -11.73 -14.79 4.66
CA LYS A 163 -10.96 -14.29 3.52
C LYS A 163 -11.88 -14.20 2.29
N MET A 164 -11.87 -13.05 1.64
CA MET A 164 -12.65 -12.83 0.41
C MET A 164 -12.37 -13.92 -0.61
N SER A 165 -13.44 -14.50 -1.14
CA SER A 165 -13.37 -15.64 -2.03
C SER A 165 -14.51 -15.57 -3.04
N LYS A 166 -14.16 -15.65 -4.33
CA LYS A 166 -15.14 -15.69 -5.43
C LYS A 166 -16.08 -16.88 -5.29
N SER A 167 -15.56 -18.06 -4.94
CA SER A 167 -16.37 -19.28 -4.81
C SER A 167 -17.33 -19.26 -3.62
N ARG A 168 -17.02 -18.50 -2.57
CA ARG A 168 -17.90 -18.35 -1.39
C ARG A 168 -18.80 -17.11 -1.46
N GLY A 169 -18.73 -16.33 -2.53
CA GLY A 169 -19.55 -15.13 -2.72
C GLY A 169 -19.21 -13.97 -1.78
N THR A 170 -18.10 -14.05 -1.02
CA THR A 170 -17.64 -12.99 -0.11
C THR A 170 -16.69 -12.00 -0.80
N PHE A 171 -16.31 -12.27 -2.04
CA PHE A 171 -15.56 -11.34 -2.87
C PHE A 171 -16.54 -10.46 -3.66
N PHE A 172 -16.37 -9.15 -3.54
CA PHE A 172 -17.01 -8.16 -4.39
C PHE A 172 -16.01 -7.06 -4.73
N THR A 173 -16.18 -6.43 -5.88
CA THR A 173 -15.36 -5.30 -6.32
C THR A 173 -15.87 -3.99 -5.72
N ALA A 174 -15.03 -2.95 -5.74
CA ALA A 174 -15.45 -1.60 -5.34
C ALA A 174 -16.60 -1.07 -6.21
N GLU A 175 -16.63 -1.43 -7.50
CA GLU A 175 -17.70 -1.08 -8.43
C GLU A 175 -19.00 -1.80 -8.08
N GLU A 176 -18.96 -3.12 -7.83
CA GLU A 176 -20.12 -3.89 -7.39
C GLU A 176 -20.70 -3.35 -6.09
N PHE A 177 -19.84 -2.92 -5.16
CA PHE A 177 -20.27 -2.24 -3.94
C PHE A 177 -20.94 -0.90 -4.25
N GLY A 178 -20.29 -0.02 -5.03
CA GLY A 178 -20.78 1.32 -5.37
C GLY A 178 -22.07 1.32 -6.18
N ASN A 179 -22.33 0.25 -6.93
CA ASN A 179 -23.60 0.05 -7.64
C ASN A 179 -24.76 -0.33 -6.70
N LYS A 180 -24.46 -0.81 -5.48
CA LYS A 180 -25.46 -1.30 -4.52
C LYS A 180 -25.62 -0.38 -3.30
N TYR A 181 -24.55 0.27 -2.87
CA TYR A 181 -24.48 1.09 -1.67
C TYR A 181 -23.69 2.36 -1.95
N ASP A 182 -24.01 3.44 -1.23
CA ASP A 182 -23.20 4.65 -1.25
C ASP A 182 -21.78 4.36 -0.72
N PRO A 183 -20.70 4.65 -1.50
CA PRO A 183 -19.32 4.46 -1.06
C PRO A 183 -18.97 5.21 0.24
N GLU A 184 -19.65 6.31 0.57
CA GLU A 184 -19.43 7.03 1.82
C GLU A 184 -19.75 6.18 3.05
N TYR A 185 -20.66 5.22 2.94
CA TYR A 185 -20.94 4.28 4.04
C TYR A 185 -19.73 3.39 4.33
N LEU A 186 -19.07 2.88 3.28
CA LEU A 186 -17.88 2.07 3.46
C LEU A 186 -16.72 2.89 4.03
N ARG A 187 -16.58 4.14 3.60
CA ARG A 187 -15.58 5.08 4.11
C ARG A 187 -15.81 5.39 5.59
N PHE A 188 -17.06 5.68 5.99
CA PHE A 188 -17.42 5.87 7.40
C PHE A 188 -17.08 4.64 8.24
N TYR A 189 -17.50 3.45 7.78
CA TYR A 189 -17.26 2.21 8.51
C TYR A 189 -15.77 1.92 8.69
N TYR A 190 -14.97 1.99 7.63
CA TYR A 190 -13.53 1.79 7.76
C TYR A 190 -12.85 2.89 8.56
N GLY A 191 -13.29 4.15 8.45
CA GLY A 191 -12.80 5.24 9.31
C GLY A 191 -13.01 4.96 10.81
N LYS A 192 -14.07 4.24 11.16
CA LYS A 192 -14.37 3.80 12.54
C LYS A 192 -13.52 2.61 12.98
N VAL A 193 -13.37 1.58 12.13
CA VAL A 193 -12.75 0.31 12.56
C VAL A 193 -11.24 0.23 12.34
N LEU A 194 -10.67 1.12 11.51
CA LEU A 194 -9.23 1.17 11.28
C LEU A 194 -8.47 1.60 12.54
N SER A 195 -7.30 1.01 12.73
CA SER A 195 -6.39 1.39 13.80
C SER A 195 -4.95 1.41 13.29
N ARG A 196 -4.06 2.00 14.09
CA ARG A 196 -2.62 2.02 13.79
C ARG A 196 -1.94 0.65 13.97
N LYS A 197 -2.61 -0.33 14.58
CA LYS A 197 -2.04 -1.65 14.80
C LYS A 197 -2.03 -2.44 13.51
N LEU A 198 -1.03 -3.31 13.34
CA LEU A 198 -1.04 -4.30 12.28
C LEU A 198 -2.06 -5.42 12.60
N ALA A 199 -3.33 -5.15 12.29
CA ALA A 199 -4.43 -6.09 12.43
C ALA A 199 -5.22 -6.17 11.11
N ASP A 200 -5.78 -7.35 10.85
CA ASP A 200 -6.74 -7.51 9.77
C ASP A 200 -8.04 -6.77 10.13
N VAL A 201 -8.68 -6.21 9.11
CA VAL A 201 -9.88 -5.38 9.24
C VAL A 201 -11.04 -6.17 8.67
N ASP A 202 -12.04 -6.45 9.50
CA ASP A 202 -13.23 -7.18 9.08
C ASP A 202 -14.34 -6.24 8.64
N LEU A 203 -14.92 -6.50 7.47
CA LEU A 203 -16.22 -5.96 7.10
C LEU A 203 -17.30 -6.96 7.53
N SER A 204 -17.82 -6.76 8.74
CA SER A 204 -19.02 -7.45 9.21
C SER A 204 -20.25 -6.70 8.68
N PHE A 205 -21.08 -7.33 7.87
CA PHE A 205 -22.25 -6.65 7.28
C PHE A 205 -23.29 -6.23 8.33
N ASP A 206 -23.40 -6.97 9.44
CA ASP A 206 -24.28 -6.61 10.54
C ASP A 206 -23.76 -5.39 11.29
N ASP A 207 -22.46 -5.35 11.60
CA ASP A 207 -21.82 -4.20 12.25
C ASP A 207 -21.76 -2.98 11.33
N PHE A 208 -21.51 -3.19 10.04
CA PHE A 208 -21.61 -2.17 9.00
C PHE A 208 -22.99 -1.53 8.99
N ARG A 209 -24.06 -2.33 8.88
CA ARG A 209 -25.43 -1.82 8.87
C ARG A 209 -25.76 -1.07 10.17
N ASN A 210 -25.36 -1.62 11.32
CA ASN A 210 -25.59 -0.98 12.61
C ASN A 210 -24.86 0.37 12.73
N SER A 211 -23.60 0.42 12.29
CA SER A 211 -22.79 1.65 12.29
C SER A 211 -23.42 2.72 11.40
N ILE A 212 -23.91 2.37 10.22
CA ILE A 212 -24.56 3.34 9.32
C ILE A 212 -25.90 3.79 9.88
N ASN A 213 -26.77 2.86 10.27
CA ASN A 213 -28.13 3.22 10.67
C ASN A 213 -28.17 3.95 12.01
N ASN A 214 -27.39 3.50 12.99
CA ASN A 214 -27.52 4.00 14.36
C ASN A 214 -26.53 5.14 14.67
N GLU A 215 -25.32 5.08 14.13
CA GLU A 215 -24.29 6.10 14.42
C GLU A 215 -24.29 7.20 13.35
N LEU A 216 -24.19 6.86 12.08
CA LEU A 216 -24.16 7.86 11.02
C LEU A 216 -25.52 8.54 10.85
N VAL A 217 -26.58 7.76 10.63
CA VAL A 217 -27.93 8.30 10.39
C VAL A 217 -28.62 8.66 11.70
N GLY A 218 -28.71 7.71 12.63
CA GLY A 218 -29.47 7.83 13.86
C GLY A 218 -28.93 8.87 14.85
N ASN A 219 -27.62 9.15 14.80
CA ASN A 219 -26.98 10.13 15.66
C ASN A 219 -26.56 11.38 14.88
N LEU A 220 -25.50 11.33 14.05
CA LEU A 220 -24.97 12.52 13.39
C LEU A 220 -25.99 13.15 12.42
N GLY A 221 -26.58 12.34 11.54
CA GLY A 221 -27.60 12.79 10.59
C GLY A 221 -28.83 13.35 11.30
N ASN A 222 -29.31 12.66 12.33
CA ASN A 222 -30.45 13.12 13.13
C ASN A 222 -30.16 14.41 13.90
N PHE A 223 -28.96 14.58 14.45
CA PHE A 223 -28.53 15.84 15.08
C PHE A 223 -28.60 17.00 14.07
N CYS A 224 -27.97 16.84 12.91
CA CYS A 224 -28.01 17.84 11.84
C CYS A 224 -29.45 18.14 11.39
N TYR A 225 -30.25 17.11 11.14
CA TYR A 225 -31.64 17.24 10.75
C TYR A 225 -32.45 18.04 11.78
N ARG A 226 -32.31 17.70 13.06
CA ARG A 226 -33.04 18.38 14.15
C ARG A 226 -32.63 19.84 14.24
N VAL A 227 -31.33 20.13 14.31
CA VAL A 227 -30.83 21.51 14.41
C VAL A 227 -31.31 22.34 13.23
N LEU A 228 -31.09 21.88 12.00
CA LEU A 228 -31.49 22.61 10.80
C LEU A 228 -33.01 22.78 10.69
N SER A 229 -33.79 21.76 11.07
CA SER A 229 -35.26 21.85 11.08
C SER A 229 -35.76 22.90 12.07
N PHE A 230 -35.17 22.96 13.27
CA PHE A 230 -35.50 23.99 14.26
C PHE A 230 -35.11 25.38 13.78
N THR A 231 -33.89 25.56 13.25
CA THR A 231 -33.43 26.84 12.72
C THR A 231 -34.31 27.32 11.57
N ASN A 232 -34.69 26.44 10.66
CA ASN A 232 -35.59 26.79 9.56
C ASN A 232 -36.97 27.19 10.08
N LYS A 233 -37.56 26.38 10.99
CA LYS A 233 -38.92 26.57 11.47
C LYS A 233 -39.10 27.83 12.33
N PHE A 234 -38.12 28.15 13.18
CA PHE A 234 -38.27 29.20 14.18
C PHE A 234 -37.41 30.44 13.91
N PHE A 235 -36.42 30.35 13.03
CA PHE A 235 -35.43 31.40 12.83
C PHE A 235 -35.15 31.70 11.35
N ASN A 236 -36.04 31.30 10.42
CA ASN A 236 -35.90 31.54 8.97
C ASN A 236 -34.52 31.13 8.41
N SER A 237 -33.96 30.04 8.93
CA SER A 237 -32.62 29.57 8.56
C SER A 237 -31.49 30.57 8.81
N SER A 238 -31.68 31.54 9.72
CA SER A 238 -30.63 32.45 10.19
C SER A 238 -30.18 32.14 11.61
N VAL A 239 -28.89 32.32 11.87
CA VAL A 239 -28.34 32.29 13.22
C VAL A 239 -28.50 33.68 13.81
N LYS A 240 -29.12 33.79 14.99
CA LYS A 240 -29.24 35.06 15.73
C LYS A 240 -28.16 35.13 16.80
N GLU A 241 -27.70 36.35 17.09
CA GLU A 241 -26.90 36.61 18.28
C GLU A 241 -27.77 36.36 19.53
N ILE A 242 -27.16 35.73 20.53
CA ILE A 242 -27.76 35.56 21.84
C ILE A 242 -27.26 36.76 22.64
N ASP A 243 -28.17 37.66 23.03
CA ASP A 243 -27.83 38.72 23.98
C ASP A 243 -27.49 38.05 25.32
N GLU A 244 -26.32 38.41 25.89
CA GLU A 244 -25.85 37.95 27.21
C GLU A 244 -26.74 38.44 28.36
#